data_AF-A0A819TFR1-F1
#
_entry.id   AF-A0A819TFR1-F1
#
_cell.length_a   1.000
_cell.length_b   1.000
_cell.length_c   1.000
_cell.angle_alpha   90.00
_cell.angle_beta   90.00
_cell.angle_gamma   90.00
#
_symmetry.space_group_name_H-M   'P 1'
#
loop_
_entity.id
_entity.type
_entity.pdbx_description
1 polymer ?
#
loop_
_entity_poly.entity_id
_entity_poly.type
_entity_poly.pdbx_seq_one_letter_code
_entity_poly.pdbx_strand_id
1 'polypeptide(L)'
;MKFDDFLKLINDWGKFQKVKYTIICLTYMLPAIMVYTYSFTAATPNFRCRNPLQWLNDSYSTISNSIFNEEYRPTKEQCLSNKKSISLKECQRCFIRSTSINNQSIDDTLKSCQSYVFDRQYYKETLTEKWTMVCNRVSYRSWVQMIFFVGYMVGSILFGILADKYGRRPIMSVSFILMSFSGLLCTFAPQQSFEFWPSYIIFILARFLLACSTRGISVSGFVLASEIEAYR
;
A
#
# COMPACT_ATOMS: atom_id res chain seq x y z
N MET A 1 25.11 -42.52 -16.78
CA MET A 1 25.83 -41.61 -15.87
C MET A 1 24.80 -40.81 -15.11
N LYS A 2 24.88 -40.76 -13.77
CA LYS A 2 23.98 -39.93 -12.96
C LYS A 2 24.43 -38.47 -13.07
N PHE A 3 23.49 -37.53 -13.10
CA PHE A 3 23.75 -36.09 -13.22
C PHE A 3 24.78 -35.58 -12.19
N ASP A 4 24.78 -36.18 -11.00
CA ASP A 4 25.73 -35.89 -9.92
C ASP A 4 27.20 -36.22 -10.25
N ASP A 5 27.45 -37.21 -11.11
CA ASP A 5 28.82 -37.56 -11.54
C ASP A 5 29.36 -36.54 -12.56
N PHE A 6 28.47 -35.93 -13.34
CA PHE A 6 28.81 -34.83 -14.26
C PHE A 6 29.14 -33.55 -13.48
N LEU A 7 28.39 -33.27 -12.40
CA LEU A 7 28.63 -32.14 -11.50
C LEU A 7 29.97 -32.22 -10.76
N LYS A 8 30.53 -33.43 -10.54
CA LYS A 8 31.88 -33.62 -9.97
C LYS A 8 33.00 -33.39 -10.98
N LEU A 9 32.73 -33.58 -12.28
CA LEU A 9 33.70 -33.36 -13.36
C LEU A 9 33.87 -31.87 -13.69
N ILE A 10 32.80 -31.09 -13.52
CA ILE A 10 32.77 -29.65 -13.70
C ILE A 10 33.08 -29.00 -12.35
N ASN A 11 34.37 -28.72 -12.12
CA ASN A 11 34.99 -28.11 -10.94
C ASN A 11 34.08 -27.31 -9.99
N ASP A 12 34.35 -27.45 -8.69
CA ASP A 12 33.54 -27.00 -7.56
C ASP A 12 33.21 -25.48 -7.55
N TRP A 13 32.16 -25.07 -6.82
CA TRP A 13 31.66 -23.68 -6.80
C TRP A 13 32.77 -22.66 -6.47
N GLY A 14 33.29 -21.97 -7.49
CA GLY A 14 34.36 -20.99 -7.36
C GLY A 14 33.95 -19.77 -6.52
N LYS A 15 34.90 -19.14 -5.82
CA LYS A 15 34.66 -17.94 -4.98
C LYS A 15 33.96 -16.81 -5.76
N PHE A 16 34.33 -16.62 -7.02
CA PHE A 16 33.74 -15.59 -7.89
C PHE A 16 32.28 -15.88 -8.26
N GLN A 17 31.92 -17.15 -8.44
CA GLN A 17 30.55 -17.58 -8.73
C GLN A 17 29.66 -17.39 -7.50
N LYS A 18 30.15 -17.76 -6.31
CA LYS A 18 29.49 -17.47 -5.02
C LYS A 18 29.21 -15.97 -4.85
N VAL A 19 30.20 -15.11 -5.10
CA VAL A 19 30.01 -13.65 -4.97
C VAL A 19 28.95 -13.13 -5.95
N LYS A 20 28.99 -13.52 -7.22
CA LYS A 20 27.99 -13.09 -8.22
C LYS A 20 26.57 -13.54 -7.88
N TYR A 21 26.42 -14.81 -7.48
CA TYR A 21 25.12 -15.34 -7.09
C TYR A 21 24.56 -14.62 -5.85
N THR A 22 25.40 -14.38 -4.85
CA THR A 22 25.01 -13.61 -3.65
C THR A 22 24.58 -12.18 -4.01
N ILE A 23 25.29 -11.51 -4.93
CA ILE A 23 24.90 -10.18 -5.40
C ILE A 23 23.53 -10.22 -6.09
N ILE A 24 23.27 -11.21 -6.94
CA ILE A 24 21.96 -11.36 -7.60
C ILE A 24 20.86 -11.62 -6.56
N CYS A 25 21.11 -12.49 -5.58
CA CYS A 25 20.16 -12.76 -4.50
C CYS A 25 19.84 -11.49 -3.68
N LEU A 26 20.87 -10.70 -3.33
CA LEU A 26 20.67 -9.41 -2.64
C LEU A 26 19.84 -8.43 -3.49
N THR A 27 20.11 -8.42 -4.79
CA THR A 27 19.41 -7.60 -5.80
C THR A 27 17.91 -7.94 -5.85
N TYR A 28 17.52 -9.17 -5.51
CA TYR A 28 16.13 -9.62 -5.40
C TYR A 28 15.42 -9.20 -4.11
N MET A 29 16.15 -9.14 -3.00
CA MET A 29 15.57 -8.80 -1.69
C MET A 29 15.15 -7.33 -1.62
N LEU A 30 15.90 -6.44 -2.26
CA LEU A 30 15.63 -4.99 -2.22
C LEU A 30 14.26 -4.61 -2.81
N PRO A 31 13.88 -5.05 -4.03
CA PRO A 31 12.54 -4.79 -4.55
C PRO A 31 11.43 -5.40 -3.68
N ALA A 32 11.64 -6.58 -3.09
CA ALA A 32 10.65 -7.20 -2.22
C ALA A 32 10.33 -6.31 -1.01
N ILE A 33 11.35 -5.77 -0.34
CA ILE A 33 11.17 -4.85 0.79
C ILE A 33 10.34 -3.62 0.38
N MET A 34 10.65 -3.03 -0.77
CA MET A 34 9.91 -1.86 -1.29
C MET A 34 8.43 -2.15 -1.56
N VAL A 35 8.11 -3.36 -2.04
CA VAL A 35 6.73 -3.78 -2.31
C VAL A 35 5.94 -3.92 -1.01
N TYR A 36 6.51 -4.59 -0.01
CA TYR A 36 5.85 -4.85 1.25
C TYR A 36 5.74 -3.61 2.15
N THR A 37 6.62 -2.62 1.97
CA THR A 37 6.59 -1.35 2.72
C THR A 37 5.24 -0.64 2.58
N TYR A 38 4.55 -0.79 1.45
CA TYR A 38 3.20 -0.24 1.26
C TYR A 38 2.18 -0.77 2.27
N SER A 39 2.21 -2.08 2.58
CA SER A 39 1.24 -2.68 3.52
C SER A 39 1.35 -2.08 4.93
N PHE A 40 2.57 -1.72 5.34
CA PHE A 40 2.82 -1.09 6.64
C PHE A 40 2.49 0.41 6.62
N THR A 41 2.87 1.12 5.55
CA THR A 41 2.64 2.57 5.44
C THR A 41 1.18 2.94 5.15
N ALA A 42 0.44 2.05 4.48
CA ALA A 42 -1.00 2.18 4.21
C ALA A 42 -1.87 1.41 5.21
N ALA A 43 -1.31 0.98 6.34
CA ALA A 43 -2.07 0.38 7.43
C ALA A 43 -3.19 1.32 7.87
N THR A 44 -4.30 0.76 8.35
CA THR A 44 -5.41 1.52 8.89
C THR A 44 -5.40 1.42 10.41
N PRO A 45 -4.92 2.45 11.12
CA PRO A 45 -5.06 2.47 12.56
C PRO A 45 -6.53 2.53 12.94
N ASN A 46 -6.84 2.18 14.19
CA ASN A 46 -8.17 2.41 14.73
C ASN A 46 -8.46 3.91 14.69
N PHE A 47 -9.70 4.27 14.39
CA PHE A 47 -10.07 5.65 14.19
C PHE A 47 -11.50 5.87 14.64
N ARG A 48 -11.74 7.05 15.19
CA ARG A 48 -13.07 7.52 15.59
C ARG A 48 -13.38 8.86 14.93
N CYS A 49 -14.63 9.27 14.95
CA CYS A 49 -15.00 10.61 14.51
C CYS A 49 -14.58 11.62 15.58
N ARG A 50 -14.06 12.78 15.16
CA ARG A 50 -13.66 13.85 16.08
C ARG A 50 -14.89 14.43 16.77
N ASN A 51 -14.77 14.73 18.06
CA ASN A 51 -15.88 15.33 18.80
C ASN A 51 -16.02 16.83 18.41
N PRO A 52 -17.20 17.29 17.94
CA PRO A 52 -17.41 18.69 17.61
C PRO A 52 -17.42 19.63 18.82
N LEU A 53 -17.42 19.12 20.06
CA LEU A 53 -17.39 19.94 21.28
C LEU A 53 -15.98 20.10 21.88
N GLN A 54 -15.02 19.26 21.48
CA GLN A 54 -13.65 19.27 22.01
C GLN A 54 -12.65 19.37 20.85
N TRP A 55 -12.37 20.60 20.40
CA TRP A 55 -11.41 20.83 19.30
C TRP A 55 -9.95 20.89 19.77
N LEU A 56 -9.73 21.34 21.01
CA LEU A 56 -8.41 21.41 21.64
C LEU A 56 -8.23 20.19 22.57
N ASN A 57 -7.20 19.36 22.29
CA ASN A 57 -6.81 18.14 23.02
C ASN A 57 -7.68 16.88 22.84
N ASP A 58 -8.34 16.74 21.69
CA ASP A 58 -8.99 15.47 21.33
C ASP A 58 -7.94 14.42 20.91
N SER A 59 -7.54 13.57 21.86
CA SER A 59 -6.72 12.39 21.62
C SER A 59 -7.59 11.14 21.55
N TYR A 60 -7.14 10.10 20.85
CA TYR A 60 -7.92 8.86 20.68
C TYR A 60 -8.37 8.24 22.02
N SER A 61 -7.54 8.34 23.07
CA SER A 61 -7.82 7.84 24.42
C SER A 61 -8.71 8.73 25.28
N THR A 62 -8.99 9.98 24.87
CA THR A 62 -9.83 10.90 25.63
C THR A 62 -11.30 10.54 25.43
N ILE A 63 -11.79 9.58 26.21
CA ILE A 63 -13.21 9.23 26.31
C ILE A 63 -13.86 10.32 27.17
N SER A 64 -14.39 11.38 26.55
CA SER A 64 -15.18 12.38 27.27
C SER A 64 -16.61 11.86 27.40
N ASN A 65 -17.17 11.76 28.61
CA ASN A 65 -18.51 11.23 28.94
C ASN A 65 -19.73 11.94 28.28
N SER A 66 -19.56 12.55 27.11
CA SER A 66 -20.63 13.16 26.33
C SER A 66 -21.44 12.09 25.58
N ILE A 67 -22.73 12.36 25.45
CA ILE A 67 -23.81 11.59 24.78
C ILE A 67 -23.48 11.20 23.31
N PHE A 68 -22.33 11.64 22.78
CA PHE A 68 -21.82 11.40 21.42
C PHE A 68 -20.82 10.24 21.32
N ASN A 69 -20.69 9.41 22.36
CA ASN A 69 -19.57 8.47 22.52
C ASN A 69 -19.73 7.08 21.94
N GLU A 70 -20.84 6.73 21.32
CA GLU A 70 -20.90 5.44 20.64
C GLU A 70 -20.27 5.59 19.26
N GLU A 71 -19.03 5.08 19.17
CA GLU A 71 -18.38 4.67 17.94
C GLU A 71 -19.34 3.76 17.17
N TYR A 72 -20.23 4.34 16.37
CA TYR A 72 -21.06 3.56 15.46
C TYR A 72 -20.23 3.29 14.20
N ARG A 73 -19.34 2.30 14.32
CA ARG A 73 -18.74 1.62 13.18
C ARG A 73 -19.67 0.45 12.87
N PRO A 74 -20.71 0.62 12.02
CA PRO A 74 -21.57 -0.51 11.69
C PRO A 74 -20.71 -1.58 11.05
N THR A 75 -20.53 -2.70 11.77
CA THR A 75 -19.97 -3.91 11.19
C THR A 75 -20.87 -4.30 10.02
N LYS A 76 -20.34 -4.90 8.95
CA LYS A 76 -21.14 -5.33 7.78
C LYS A 76 -22.42 -6.10 8.20
N GLU A 77 -22.33 -6.85 9.29
CA GLU A 77 -23.42 -7.61 9.94
C GLU A 77 -24.44 -6.71 10.66
N GLN A 78 -24.00 -5.68 11.40
CA GLN A 78 -24.89 -4.72 12.08
C GLN A 78 -25.65 -3.83 11.08
N CYS A 79 -25.04 -3.55 9.94
CA CYS A 79 -25.65 -2.79 8.85
C CYS A 79 -26.71 -3.60 8.05
N LEU A 80 -26.56 -4.92 8.01
CA LEU A 80 -27.57 -5.84 7.44
C LEU A 80 -28.73 -6.13 8.41
N SER A 81 -28.51 -5.95 9.71
CA SER A 81 -29.51 -6.12 10.78
C SER A 81 -30.48 -4.93 10.85
N ASN A 82 -29.98 -3.69 10.70
CA ASN A 82 -30.77 -2.46 10.71
C ASN A 82 -31.44 -2.16 9.34
N LYS A 83 -32.26 -3.10 8.85
CA LYS A 83 -32.95 -3.01 7.53
C LYS A 83 -33.92 -1.84 7.34
N LYS A 84 -34.17 -0.99 8.35
CA LYS A 84 -35.24 0.03 8.29
C LYS A 84 -34.78 1.46 7.94
N SER A 85 -33.49 1.79 7.86
CA SER A 85 -33.09 3.19 7.64
C SER A 85 -31.75 3.43 6.93
N ILE A 86 -31.08 2.40 6.39
CA ILE A 86 -29.76 2.58 5.76
C ILE A 86 -29.69 1.73 4.48
N SER A 87 -29.44 2.36 3.33
CA SER A 87 -29.19 1.60 2.10
C SER A 87 -27.82 0.93 2.15
N LEU A 88 -27.64 -0.21 1.48
CA LEU A 88 -26.38 -0.97 1.47
C LEU A 88 -25.16 -0.13 1.01
N LYS A 89 -25.39 0.95 0.22
CA LYS A 89 -24.37 1.91 -0.23
C LYS A 89 -23.97 2.91 0.87
N GLU A 90 -24.86 3.21 1.80
CA GLU A 90 -24.59 4.09 2.94
C GLU A 90 -23.83 3.38 4.06
N CYS A 91 -23.94 2.05 4.16
CA CYS A 91 -23.20 1.23 5.13
C CYS A 91 -21.67 1.28 5.04
N GLN A 92 -21.10 1.83 3.96
CA GLN A 92 -19.66 2.08 3.83
C GLN A 92 -19.22 3.44 4.41
N ARG A 93 -20.16 4.29 4.83
CA ARG A 93 -19.88 5.60 5.40
C ARG A 93 -19.86 5.50 6.94
N CYS A 94 -19.00 6.31 7.55
CA CYS A 94 -18.95 6.44 9.00
C CYS A 94 -19.92 7.54 9.41
N PHE A 95 -20.84 7.18 10.28
CA PHE A 95 -21.85 8.08 10.79
C PHE A 95 -21.70 8.22 12.29
N ILE A 96 -22.01 9.42 12.79
CA ILE A 96 -22.30 9.65 14.20
C ILE A 96 -23.81 9.64 14.38
N ARG A 97 -24.27 8.98 15.45
CA ARG A 97 -25.65 9.09 15.90
C ARG A 97 -25.78 10.37 16.72
N SER A 98 -26.62 11.29 16.28
CA SER A 98 -26.94 12.50 17.02
C SER A 98 -28.35 12.38 17.55
N THR A 99 -28.48 12.24 18.86
CA THR A 99 -29.75 12.29 19.59
C THR A 99 -29.99 13.73 20.05
N SER A 100 -30.96 14.42 19.46
CA SER A 100 -31.46 15.68 20.04
C SER A 100 -32.70 15.37 20.88
N ILE A 101 -32.62 15.66 22.18
CA ILE A 101 -33.79 15.59 23.07
C ILE A 101 -34.57 16.89 22.86
N ASN A 102 -35.61 16.83 22.05
CA ASN A 102 -36.67 17.83 22.07
C ASN A 102 -37.77 17.30 23.00
N ASN A 103 -38.41 18.17 23.77
CA ASN A 103 -39.28 17.81 24.92
C ASN A 103 -40.42 16.80 24.64
N GLN A 104 -40.65 16.37 23.39
CA GLN A 104 -41.63 15.35 23.02
C GLN A 104 -41.19 14.36 21.91
N SER A 105 -39.94 14.41 21.41
CA SER A 105 -39.45 13.44 20.42
C SER A 105 -37.92 13.23 20.50
N ILE A 106 -37.50 11.97 20.42
CA ILE A 106 -36.09 11.59 20.21
C ILE A 106 -35.86 11.61 18.71
N ASP A 107 -35.29 12.70 18.20
CA ASP A 107 -34.85 12.75 16.80
C ASP A 107 -33.48 12.06 16.70
N ASP A 108 -33.51 10.81 16.22
CA ASP A 108 -32.33 10.03 15.87
C ASP A 108 -31.88 10.36 14.44
N THR A 109 -30.91 11.28 14.33
CA THR A 109 -30.34 11.64 13.02
C THR A 109 -28.95 11.05 12.84
N LEU A 110 -28.72 10.41 11.68
CA LEU A 110 -27.41 9.92 11.26
C LEU A 110 -26.71 11.03 10.47
N LYS A 111 -25.59 11.53 10.99
CA LYS A 111 -24.76 12.56 10.32
C LYS A 111 -23.42 11.97 9.91
N SER A 112 -22.94 12.35 8.72
CA SER A 112 -21.61 11.94 8.23
C SER A 112 -20.50 12.61 9.03
N CYS A 113 -19.43 11.87 9.33
CA CYS A 113 -18.27 12.42 10.00
C CYS A 113 -17.46 13.34 9.07
N GLN A 114 -17.15 14.55 9.55
CA GLN A 114 -16.34 15.54 8.82
C GLN A 114 -14.84 15.39 9.11
N SER A 115 -14.46 15.01 10.33
CA SER A 115 -13.07 14.82 10.72
C SER A 115 -12.90 13.59 11.62
N TYR A 116 -11.69 13.07 11.64
CA TYR A 116 -11.35 11.79 12.28
C TYR A 116 -10.17 11.97 13.23
N VAL A 117 -10.18 11.19 14.31
CA VAL A 117 -9.07 11.06 15.24
C VAL A 117 -8.58 9.62 15.15
N PHE A 118 -7.31 9.46 14.77
CA PHE A 118 -6.67 8.17 14.61
C PHE A 118 -5.89 7.81 15.87
N ASP A 119 -5.87 6.52 16.19
CA ASP A 119 -5.02 5.96 17.23
C ASP A 119 -3.55 5.97 16.77
N ARG A 120 -2.69 6.60 17.56
CA ARG A 120 -1.26 6.75 17.30
C ARG A 120 -0.37 5.89 18.20
N GLN A 121 -0.94 4.90 18.90
CA GLN A 121 -0.18 4.01 19.77
C GLN A 121 0.87 3.19 19.01
N TYR A 122 0.52 2.69 17.81
CA TYR A 122 1.40 1.82 17.01
C TYR A 122 2.00 2.52 15.78
N TYR A 123 1.28 3.49 15.21
CA TYR A 123 1.69 4.19 14.00
C TYR A 123 1.73 5.69 14.25
N LYS A 124 2.88 6.33 14.02
CA LYS A 124 3.00 7.80 14.17
C LYS A 124 2.16 8.55 13.14
N GLU A 125 2.28 8.13 11.89
CA GLU A 125 1.52 8.63 10.75
C GLU A 125 1.37 7.50 9.71
N THR A 126 0.21 7.43 9.07
CA THR A 126 -0.04 6.50 7.97
C THR A 126 -0.53 7.23 6.72
N LEU A 127 -0.37 6.62 5.54
CA LEU A 127 -0.93 7.14 4.29
C LEU A 127 -2.45 7.23 4.37
N THR A 128 -3.08 6.29 5.08
CA THR A 128 -4.54 6.29 5.31
C THR A 128 -4.98 7.51 6.11
N GLU A 129 -4.21 7.89 7.13
CA GLU A 129 -4.48 9.07 7.95
C GLU A 129 -4.29 10.37 7.16
N LYS A 130 -3.13 10.54 6.50
CA LYS A 130 -2.80 11.77 5.74
C LYS A 130 -3.85 12.16 4.71
N TRP A 131 -4.41 11.17 4.04
CA TRP A 131 -5.39 11.34 2.98
C TRP A 131 -6.81 10.99 3.40
N THR A 132 -7.01 10.66 4.68
CA THR A 132 -8.31 10.27 5.27
C THR A 132 -9.02 9.24 4.38
N MET A 133 -8.31 8.16 4.03
CA MET A 133 -8.83 7.07 3.16
C MET A 133 -9.72 6.09 3.93
N VAL A 134 -10.63 6.64 4.73
CA VAL A 134 -11.58 5.90 5.56
C VAL A 134 -13.00 6.17 5.08
N CYS A 135 -13.92 5.27 5.45
CA CYS A 135 -15.36 5.42 5.20
C CYS A 135 -15.66 5.66 3.70
N ASN A 136 -16.02 6.89 3.31
CA ASN A 136 -16.33 7.26 1.92
C ASN A 136 -15.14 7.09 0.95
N ARG A 137 -13.90 7.09 1.47
CA ARG A 137 -12.68 7.01 0.67
C ARG A 137 -11.94 5.67 0.79
N VAL A 138 -12.62 4.60 1.20
CA VAL A 138 -12.01 3.26 1.31
C VAL A 138 -11.55 2.73 -0.05
N SER A 139 -12.33 2.95 -1.11
CA SER A 139 -12.03 2.43 -2.45
C SER A 139 -10.70 2.94 -3.02
N TYR A 140 -10.26 4.14 -2.63
CA TYR A 140 -8.99 4.71 -3.09
C TYR A 140 -7.77 3.85 -2.71
N ARG A 141 -7.82 3.11 -1.61
CA ARG A 141 -6.77 2.15 -1.24
C ARG A 141 -6.74 0.97 -2.20
N SER A 142 -7.92 0.45 -2.55
CA SER A 142 -8.07 -0.63 -3.54
C SER A 142 -7.56 -0.21 -4.92
N TRP A 143 -7.86 1.02 -5.36
CA TRP A 143 -7.34 1.57 -6.62
C TRP A 143 -5.81 1.62 -6.66
N VAL A 144 -5.16 2.07 -5.59
CA VAL A 144 -3.68 2.09 -5.51
C VAL A 144 -3.11 0.69 -5.69
N GLN A 145 -3.68 -0.32 -5.01
CA GLN A 145 -3.22 -1.70 -5.11
C GLN A 145 -3.50 -2.31 -6.50
N MET A 146 -4.66 -2.00 -7.08
CA MET A 146 -5.02 -2.47 -8.43
C MET A 146 -4.05 -1.91 -9.48
N ILE A 147 -3.79 -0.60 -9.47
CA ILE A 147 -2.90 0.05 -10.43
C ILE A 147 -1.47 -0.46 -10.27
N PHE A 148 -1.05 -0.75 -9.03
CA PHE A 148 0.22 -1.41 -8.78
C PHE A 148 0.32 -2.77 -9.48
N PHE A 149 -0.71 -3.62 -9.41
CA PHE A 149 -0.71 -4.90 -10.12
C PHE A 149 -0.79 -4.77 -11.65
N VAL A 150 -1.50 -3.76 -12.15
CA VAL A 150 -1.48 -3.43 -13.59
C VAL A 150 -0.06 -3.05 -14.03
N GLY A 151 0.64 -2.22 -13.24
CA GLY A 151 2.04 -1.88 -13.49
C GLY A 151 2.96 -3.11 -13.43
N TYR A 152 2.71 -4.05 -12.52
CA TYR A 152 3.41 -5.33 -12.50
C TYR A 152 3.25 -6.12 -13.81
N MET A 153 2.03 -6.23 -14.33
CA MET A 153 1.76 -6.92 -15.58
C MET A 153 2.46 -6.23 -16.75
N VAL A 154 2.26 -4.92 -16.89
CA VAL A 154 2.86 -4.11 -17.97
C VAL A 154 4.39 -4.17 -17.91
N GLY A 155 4.97 -4.04 -16.71
CA GLY A 155 6.41 -4.12 -16.51
C GLY A 155 6.99 -5.47 -16.91
N SER A 156 6.31 -6.58 -16.58
CA SER A 156 6.80 -7.91 -16.94
C SER A 156 6.93 -8.12 -18.46
N ILE A 157 5.98 -7.57 -19.23
CA ILE A 157 5.98 -7.68 -20.70
C ILE A 157 7.01 -6.72 -21.29
N LEU A 158 6.96 -5.44 -20.93
CA LEU A 158 7.84 -4.41 -21.49
C LEU A 158 9.31 -4.69 -21.17
N PHE A 159 9.66 -4.86 -19.90
CA PHE A 159 11.04 -5.09 -19.51
C PHE A 159 11.55 -6.47 -19.97
N GLY A 160 10.67 -7.46 -20.15
CA GLY A 160 11.03 -8.73 -20.78
C GLY A 160 11.50 -8.52 -22.23
N ILE A 161 10.66 -7.89 -23.06
CA ILE A 161 11.00 -7.62 -24.47
C ILE A 161 12.25 -6.72 -24.59
N LEU A 162 12.34 -5.69 -23.74
CA LEU A 162 13.50 -4.79 -23.74
C LEU A 162 14.79 -5.53 -23.32
N ALA A 163 14.72 -6.44 -22.34
CA ALA A 163 15.87 -7.21 -21.87
C ALA A 163 16.39 -8.16 -22.97
N ASP A 164 15.50 -8.75 -23.75
CA ASP A 164 15.90 -9.63 -24.86
C ASP A 164 16.51 -8.82 -26.03
N LYS A 165 16.06 -7.58 -26.27
CA LYS A 165 16.56 -6.74 -27.38
C LYS A 165 17.86 -5.98 -27.06
N TYR A 166 17.95 -5.38 -25.87
CA TYR A 166 19.07 -4.51 -25.47
C TYR A 166 20.07 -5.21 -24.54
N GLY A 167 19.79 -6.45 -24.16
CA GLY A 167 20.57 -7.23 -23.20
C GLY A 167 20.08 -7.07 -21.76
N ARG A 168 20.18 -8.14 -20.98
CA ARG A 168 19.64 -8.22 -19.62
C ARG A 168 20.33 -7.29 -18.62
N ARG A 169 21.66 -7.15 -18.69
CA ARG A 169 22.45 -6.32 -17.76
C ARG A 169 22.09 -4.81 -17.81
N PRO A 170 22.11 -4.13 -18.97
CA PRO A 170 21.79 -2.70 -19.02
C PRO A 170 20.33 -2.43 -18.64
N ILE A 171 19.40 -3.29 -19.06
CA ILE A 171 17.97 -3.15 -18.70
C ILE A 171 17.75 -3.32 -17.19
N MET A 172 18.48 -4.24 -16.55
CA MET A 172 18.45 -4.37 -15.09
C MET A 172 18.92 -3.08 -14.41
N SER A 173 20.03 -2.47 -14.87
CA SER A 173 20.51 -1.19 -14.33
C SER A 173 19.52 -0.04 -14.51
N VAL A 174 18.91 0.08 -15.69
CA VAL A 174 17.86 1.09 -15.95
C VAL A 174 16.66 0.89 -15.03
N SER A 175 16.26 -0.36 -14.80
CA SER A 175 15.15 -0.70 -13.88
C SER A 175 15.46 -0.30 -12.44
N PHE A 176 16.72 -0.44 -11.99
CA PHE A 176 17.13 0.05 -10.67
C PHE A 176 17.04 1.56 -10.53
N ILE A 177 17.50 2.31 -11.55
CA ILE A 177 17.42 3.78 -11.55
C ILE A 177 15.95 4.21 -11.48
N LEU A 178 15.10 3.58 -12.30
CA LEU A 178 13.67 3.87 -12.32
C LEU A 178 12.98 3.51 -10.99
N MET A 179 13.38 2.40 -10.36
CA MET A 179 12.89 2.00 -9.03
C MET A 179 13.27 3.03 -7.95
N SER A 180 14.51 3.50 -7.94
CA SER A 180 14.97 4.51 -6.98
C SER A 180 14.24 5.84 -7.16
N PHE A 181 14.09 6.30 -8.41
CA PHE A 181 13.37 7.53 -8.71
C PHE A 181 11.89 7.46 -8.31
N SER A 182 11.21 6.36 -8.67
CA SER A 182 9.80 6.14 -8.30
C SER A 182 9.60 5.97 -6.80
N GLY A 183 10.54 5.35 -6.08
CA GLY A 183 10.51 5.24 -4.61
C GLY A 183 10.62 6.61 -3.92
N LEU A 184 11.49 7.49 -4.42
CA LEU A 184 11.58 8.87 -3.93
C LEU A 184 10.27 9.63 -4.17
N LEU A 185 9.70 9.54 -5.38
CA LEU A 185 8.40 10.15 -5.69
C LEU A 185 7.29 9.66 -4.74
N CYS A 186 7.25 8.37 -4.42
CA CYS A 186 6.28 7.82 -3.46
C CYS A 186 6.42 8.43 -2.05
N THR A 187 7.64 8.78 -1.66
CA THR A 187 7.95 9.35 -0.33
C THR A 187 7.57 10.82 -0.24
N PHE A 188 7.81 11.59 -1.30
CA PHE A 188 7.50 13.03 -1.34
C PHE A 188 6.05 13.34 -1.71
N ALA A 189 5.34 12.45 -2.40
CA ALA A 189 3.96 12.67 -2.80
C ALA A 189 2.98 13.00 -1.63
N PRO A 190 3.00 12.32 -0.46
CA PRO A 190 2.08 12.60 0.65
C PRO A 190 2.49 13.80 1.51
N GLN A 191 3.14 14.82 0.94
CA GLN A 191 3.51 16.03 1.66
C GLN A 191 2.29 16.95 1.86
N GLN A 192 2.11 17.47 3.07
CA GLN A 192 0.93 18.26 3.48
C GLN A 192 0.75 19.57 2.69
N SER A 193 1.77 19.99 1.92
CA SER A 193 1.76 21.22 1.11
C SER A 193 0.93 21.10 -0.18
N PHE A 194 0.67 19.88 -0.67
CA PHE A 194 -0.06 19.67 -1.92
C PHE A 194 -1.53 19.33 -1.68
N GLU A 195 -2.41 19.82 -2.56
CA GLU A 195 -3.82 19.42 -2.57
C GLU A 195 -3.97 17.88 -2.71
N PHE A 196 -5.06 17.34 -2.17
CA PHE A 196 -5.33 15.90 -2.13
C PHE A 196 -5.28 15.22 -3.52
N TRP A 197 -5.93 15.83 -4.51
CA TRP A 197 -6.05 15.25 -5.86
C TRP A 197 -4.70 15.13 -6.60
N PRO A 198 -3.89 16.21 -6.73
CA PRO A 198 -2.62 16.11 -7.42
C PRO A 198 -1.61 15.22 -6.68
N SER A 199 -1.56 15.28 -5.34
CA SER A 199 -0.67 14.40 -4.55
C SER A 199 -1.01 12.92 -4.73
N TYR A 200 -2.31 12.58 -4.77
CA TYR A 200 -2.77 11.21 -4.98
C TYR A 200 -2.46 10.67 -6.39
N ILE A 201 -2.63 11.48 -7.44
CA ILE A 201 -2.32 11.07 -8.82
C ILE A 201 -0.82 10.82 -8.97
N ILE A 202 0.02 11.72 -8.47
CA ILE A 202 1.48 11.56 -8.50
C ILE A 202 1.89 10.28 -7.77
N PHE A 203 1.29 10.02 -6.60
CA PHE A 203 1.55 8.81 -5.84
C PHE A 203 1.16 7.53 -6.61
N ILE A 204 -0.01 7.51 -7.25
CA ILE A 204 -0.44 6.37 -8.07
C ILE A 204 0.52 6.13 -9.23
N LEU A 205 0.88 7.18 -9.96
CA LEU A 205 1.80 7.07 -11.11
C LEU A 205 3.18 6.60 -10.65
N ALA A 206 3.69 7.13 -9.53
CA ALA A 206 4.93 6.66 -8.93
C ALA A 206 4.85 5.18 -8.53
N ARG A 207 3.73 4.75 -7.94
CA ARG A 207 3.50 3.33 -7.58
C ARG A 207 3.42 2.44 -8.82
N PHE A 208 2.80 2.90 -9.91
CA PHE A 208 2.78 2.20 -11.18
C PHE A 208 4.19 2.01 -11.74
N LEU A 209 5.00 3.08 -11.79
CA LEU A 209 6.38 3.02 -12.26
C LEU A 209 7.28 2.16 -11.37
N LEU A 210 7.10 2.24 -10.05
CA LEU A 210 7.77 1.38 -9.08
C LEU A 210 7.44 -0.09 -9.36
N ALA A 211 6.17 -0.38 -9.60
CA ALA A 211 5.68 -1.72 -9.92
C ALA A 211 6.34 -2.27 -11.20
N CYS A 212 6.34 -1.47 -12.28
CA CYS A 212 6.98 -1.84 -13.53
C CYS A 212 8.47 -2.16 -13.34
N SER A 213 9.18 -1.28 -12.63
CA SER A 213 10.62 -1.38 -12.36
C SER A 213 10.97 -2.63 -11.55
N THR A 214 10.22 -2.87 -10.46
CA THR A 214 10.41 -4.05 -9.62
C THR A 214 10.26 -5.35 -10.42
N ARG A 215 9.25 -5.44 -11.29
CA ARG A 215 9.08 -6.62 -12.15
C ARG A 215 10.16 -6.76 -13.20
N GLY A 216 10.64 -5.66 -13.77
CA GLY A 216 11.76 -5.68 -14.70
C GLY A 216 13.04 -6.23 -14.07
N ILE A 217 13.34 -5.84 -12.82
CA ILE A 217 14.48 -6.36 -12.05
C ILE A 217 14.34 -7.86 -11.81
N SER A 218 13.16 -8.32 -11.34
CA SER A 218 12.94 -9.74 -11.07
C SER A 218 13.03 -10.59 -12.33
N VAL A 219 12.38 -10.21 -13.44
CA VAL A 219 12.40 -11.01 -14.68
C VAL A 219 13.83 -11.08 -15.24
N SER A 220 14.52 -9.95 -15.34
CA SER A 220 15.88 -9.90 -15.87
C SER A 220 16.87 -10.64 -14.97
N GLY A 221 16.72 -10.49 -13.65
CA GLY A 221 17.57 -11.13 -12.66
C GLY A 221 17.40 -12.65 -12.62
N PHE A 222 16.18 -13.17 -12.82
CA PHE A 222 15.90 -14.60 -12.81
C PHE A 222 16.68 -15.30 -13.92
N VAL A 223 16.53 -14.76 -15.13
CA VAL A 223 17.17 -15.38 -16.28
C VAL A 223 18.68 -15.20 -16.22
N LEU A 224 19.18 -14.05 -15.78
CA LEU A 224 20.62 -13.86 -15.58
C LEU A 224 21.21 -14.87 -14.57
N ALA A 225 20.48 -15.19 -13.50
CA ALA A 225 20.88 -16.23 -12.56
C ALA A 225 20.96 -17.60 -13.26
N SER A 226 19.91 -17.96 -14.00
CA SER A 226 19.87 -19.23 -14.73
C SER A 226 20.95 -19.34 -15.83
N GLU A 227 21.28 -18.24 -16.50
CA GLU A 227 22.35 -18.20 -17.51
C GLU A 227 23.73 -18.42 -16.85
N ILE A 228 23.97 -17.84 -15.67
CA ILE A 228 25.23 -18.03 -14.92
C ILE A 228 25.37 -19.47 -14.43
N GLU A 229 24.27 -20.13 -14.10
CA GLU A 229 24.25 -21.56 -13.74
C GLU A 229 24.43 -22.46 -14.96
N ALA A 230 23.86 -22.09 -16.11
CA ALA A 230 23.90 -22.87 -17.34
C ALA A 230 25.23 -22.76 -18.10
N TYR A 231 25.95 -21.63 -18.01
CA TYR A 231 27.30 -21.46 -18.57
C TYR A 231 28.41 -22.13 -17.73
N ARG A 232 28.04 -23.18 -16.99
CA ARG A 232 28.96 -24.02 -16.24
C ARG A 232 29.38 -25.24 -17.05
#